data_AF-A0AAD7YWI9-F1
#
_entry.id   AF-A0AAD7YWI9-F1
#
_cell.length_a   1.000
_cell.length_b   1.000
_cell.length_c   1.000
_cell.angle_alpha   90.00
_cell.angle_beta   90.00
_cell.angle_gamma   90.00
#
_symmetry.space_group_name_H-M   'P 1'
#
loop_
_entity.id
_entity.type
_entity.pdbx_description
1 polymer ?
#
loop_
_entity_poly.entity_id
_entity_poly.type
_entity_poly.pdbx_seq_one_letter_code
_entity_poly.pdbx_strand_id
1 'polypeptide(L)'
;MRSVSVVLLLAVAAIASAAPNTTKPHYDVSKAKDLFEDYIKEYNKNYKDEADKDVHLQAFVSTLERINKSNDLSKSATFDLNQFSDYTDEEMKTLFGVKDEKKKPQN
;
A
#
# COMPACT_ATOMS: atom_id res chain seq x y z
N MET A 1 35.89 -45.88 39.35
CA MET A 1 34.77 -44.94 39.61
C MET A 1 35.30 -43.51 39.62
N ARG A 2 35.10 -42.75 38.54
CA ARG A 2 35.01 -41.29 38.54
C ARG A 2 34.06 -40.90 37.41
N SER A 3 32.93 -40.36 37.81
CA SER A 3 31.81 -39.92 36.96
C SER A 3 31.89 -38.41 36.76
N VAL A 4 31.04 -37.92 35.84
CA VAL A 4 30.53 -36.53 35.72
C VAL A 4 31.45 -35.59 34.91
N SER A 5 31.01 -34.78 33.94
CA SER A 5 29.69 -34.22 33.63
C SER A 5 29.58 -33.84 32.14
N VAL A 6 28.46 -34.19 31.50
CA VAL A 6 28.05 -33.57 30.22
C VAL A 6 27.21 -32.34 30.57
N VAL A 7 27.77 -31.14 30.40
CA VAL A 7 26.99 -29.90 30.54
C VAL A 7 26.42 -29.55 29.17
N LEU A 8 25.15 -29.93 28.99
CA LEU A 8 24.30 -29.55 27.88
C LEU A 8 23.82 -28.10 28.10
N LEU A 9 24.43 -27.13 27.43
CA LEU A 9 23.97 -25.75 27.38
C LEU A 9 22.93 -25.58 26.27
N LEU A 10 21.65 -25.73 26.62
CA LEU A 10 20.53 -25.32 25.77
C LEU A 10 20.31 -23.82 25.93
N ALA A 11 20.79 -23.03 24.97
CA ALA A 11 20.41 -21.64 24.83
C ALA A 11 19.01 -21.56 24.22
N VAL A 12 17.98 -21.43 25.06
CA VAL A 12 16.61 -21.13 24.62
C VAL A 12 16.54 -19.63 24.35
N ALA A 13 16.83 -19.22 23.11
CA ALA A 13 16.47 -17.88 22.66
C ALA A 13 14.95 -17.84 22.46
N ALA A 14 14.24 -17.30 23.44
CA ALA A 14 12.83 -16.94 23.28
C ALA A 14 12.75 -15.83 22.24
N ILE A 15 12.46 -16.18 20.99
CA ILE A 15 12.07 -15.21 19.97
C ILE A 15 10.68 -14.74 20.41
N ALA A 16 10.63 -13.62 21.12
CA ALA A 16 9.37 -12.93 21.36
C ALA A 16 8.79 -12.63 19.97
N SER A 17 7.71 -13.32 19.61
CA SER A 17 6.97 -13.02 18.40
C SER A 17 6.43 -11.59 18.56
N ALA A 18 7.13 -10.62 17.98
CA ALA A 18 6.56 -9.33 17.65
C ALA A 18 5.49 -9.61 16.59
N ALA A 19 4.31 -10.05 17.02
CA ALA A 19 3.14 -10.00 16.16
C ALA A 19 3.06 -8.54 15.68
N PRO A 20 3.06 -8.27 14.37
CA PRO A 20 2.89 -6.91 13.89
C PRO A 20 1.59 -6.41 14.50
N ASN A 21 1.66 -5.35 15.29
CA ASN A 21 0.47 -4.62 15.70
C ASN A 21 -0.12 -4.08 14.40
N THR A 22 -1.10 -4.77 13.82
CA THR A 22 -1.70 -4.43 12.53
C THR A 22 -2.64 -3.23 12.69
N THR A 23 -2.10 -2.10 13.15
CA THR A 23 -2.79 -0.82 13.06
C THR A 23 -2.85 -0.43 11.61
N LYS A 24 -4.04 -0.13 11.11
CA LYS A 24 -4.23 0.28 9.73
C LYS A 24 -3.45 1.57 9.46
N PRO A 25 -2.83 1.72 8.27
CA PRO A 25 -2.15 2.95 7.91
C PRO A 25 -3.11 4.13 7.97
N HIS A 26 -2.61 5.26 8.47
CA HIS A 26 -3.29 6.54 8.38
C HIS A 26 -2.24 7.61 8.03
N TYR A 27 -2.29 8.12 6.81
CA TYR A 27 -1.31 9.04 6.28
C TYR A 27 -1.60 10.48 6.68
N ASP A 28 -0.54 11.25 6.85
CA ASP A 28 -0.62 12.70 6.99
C ASP A 28 -0.61 13.33 5.59
N VAL A 29 -1.79 13.78 5.14
CA VAL A 29 -1.97 14.38 3.80
C VAL A 29 -1.15 15.67 3.65
N SER A 30 -0.82 16.36 4.74
CA SER A 30 0.05 17.54 4.67
C SER A 30 1.48 17.21 4.23
N LYS A 31 1.90 15.94 4.36
CA LYS A 31 3.19 15.41 3.91
C LYS A 31 3.12 14.69 2.57
N ALA A 32 2.03 14.86 1.81
CA ALA A 32 1.82 14.12 0.58
C ALA A 32 2.97 14.26 -0.43
N LYS A 33 3.62 15.43 -0.51
CA LYS A 33 4.76 15.63 -1.41
C LYS A 33 5.94 14.73 -1.05
N ASP A 34 6.33 14.68 0.22
CA ASP A 34 7.44 13.84 0.68
C ASP A 34 7.10 12.35 0.52
N LEU A 35 5.88 11.96 0.89
CA LEU A 35 5.36 10.60 0.70
C LEU A 35 5.36 10.19 -0.79
N PHE A 36 5.05 11.12 -1.68
CA PHE A 36 5.03 10.88 -3.12
C PHE A 36 6.46 10.67 -3.66
N GLU A 37 7.44 11.43 -3.21
CA GLU A 37 8.85 11.21 -3.61
C GLU A 37 9.37 9.84 -3.15
N ASP A 38 8.95 9.36 -1.98
CA ASP A 38 9.30 8.02 -1.52
C ASP A 38 8.55 6.93 -2.30
N TYR A 39 7.26 7.15 -2.56
CA TYR A 39 6.44 6.29 -3.42
C TYR A 39 7.03 6.12 -4.83
N ILE A 40 7.50 7.20 -5.44
CA ILE A 40 8.14 7.18 -6.76
C ILE A 40 9.34 6.23 -6.77
N LYS A 41 10.17 6.27 -5.72
CA LYS A 41 11.35 5.40 -5.59
C LYS A 41 10.93 3.96 -5.33
N GLU A 42 9.97 3.75 -4.42
CA GLU A 42 9.50 2.42 -4.02
C GLU A 42 8.91 1.64 -5.18
N TYR A 43 8.07 2.29 -6.00
CA TYR A 43 7.38 1.68 -7.14
C TYR A 43 8.06 1.97 -8.48
N ASN A 44 9.27 2.55 -8.45
CA ASN A 44 10.08 2.90 -9.62
C ASN A 44 9.26 3.63 -10.70
N LYS A 45 8.52 4.66 -10.28
CA LYS A 45 7.67 5.47 -11.14
C LYS A 45 8.49 6.40 -12.02
N ASN A 46 8.02 6.59 -13.23
CA ASN A 46 8.62 7.52 -14.18
C ASN A 46 7.50 8.27 -14.91
N TYR A 47 7.64 9.58 -14.97
CA TYR A 47 6.66 10.48 -15.58
C TYR A 47 7.27 11.14 -16.81
N LYS A 48 6.42 11.53 -17.75
CA LYS A 48 6.86 12.10 -19.02
C LYS A 48 7.56 13.45 -18.82
N ASP A 49 7.00 14.29 -17.96
CA ASP A 49 7.47 15.64 -17.65
C ASP A 49 6.96 16.08 -16.27
N GLU A 50 7.36 17.27 -15.81
CA GLU A 50 6.93 17.78 -14.50
C GLU A 50 5.43 18.03 -14.42
N ALA A 51 4.76 18.37 -15.54
CA ALA A 51 3.31 18.58 -15.53
C ALA A 51 2.56 17.25 -15.33
N ASP A 52 3.05 16.18 -15.97
CA ASP A 52 2.57 14.81 -15.76
C ASP A 52 2.78 14.37 -14.29
N LYS A 53 3.98 14.61 -13.75
CA LYS A 53 4.30 14.33 -12.34
C LYS A 53 3.36 15.08 -11.38
N ASP A 54 3.05 16.35 -11.65
CA ASP A 54 2.14 17.15 -10.83
C ASP A 54 0.70 16.60 -10.86
N VAL A 55 0.22 16.13 -12.03
CA VAL A 55 -1.10 15.48 -12.15
C VAL A 55 -1.14 14.21 -11.29
N HIS A 56 -0.10 13.38 -11.35
CA HIS A 56 0.00 12.17 -10.54
C HIS A 56 0.14 12.46 -9.03
N LEU A 57 0.80 13.56 -8.64
CA LEU A 57 0.82 14.00 -7.25
C LEU A 57 -0.59 14.34 -6.74
N GLN A 58 -1.44 15.01 -7.54
CA GLN A 58 -2.83 15.30 -7.14
C GLN A 58 -3.66 14.02 -7.01
N ALA A 59 -3.49 13.06 -7.92
CA ALA A 59 -4.14 11.75 -7.82
C ALA A 59 -3.68 10.99 -6.56
N PHE A 60 -2.38 11.05 -6.25
CA PHE A 60 -1.80 10.44 -5.06
C PHE A 60 -2.37 11.05 -3.77
N VAL A 61 -2.49 12.37 -3.66
CA VAL A 61 -3.15 13.06 -2.53
C VAL A 61 -4.56 12.52 -2.33
N SER A 62 -5.34 12.42 -3.41
CA SER A 62 -6.72 11.90 -3.37
C SER A 62 -6.77 10.44 -2.91
N THR A 63 -5.76 9.63 -3.27
CA THR A 63 -5.64 8.26 -2.78
C THR A 63 -5.31 8.19 -1.29
N LEU A 64 -4.44 9.06 -0.76
CA LEU A 64 -4.16 9.11 0.69
C LEU A 64 -5.43 9.38 1.50
N GLU A 65 -6.22 10.37 1.08
CA GLU A 65 -7.50 10.70 1.71
C GLU A 65 -8.48 9.52 1.67
N ARG A 66 -8.55 8.84 0.52
CA ARG A 66 -9.40 7.66 0.34
C ARG A 66 -8.95 6.49 1.21
N ILE A 67 -7.65 6.22 1.30
CA ILE A 67 -7.12 5.16 2.17
C ILE A 67 -7.46 5.44 3.62
N ASN A 68 -7.20 6.66 4.12
CA ASN A 68 -7.52 7.06 5.49
C ASN A 68 -9.00 6.84 5.80
N LYS A 69 -9.88 7.39 4.96
CA LYS A 69 -11.33 7.22 5.12
C LYS A 69 -11.77 5.77 5.07
N SER A 70 -11.23 4.98 4.13
CA SER A 70 -11.56 3.56 4.00
C SER A 70 -11.07 2.74 5.20
N ASN A 71 -9.91 3.07 5.76
CA ASN A 71 -9.37 2.42 6.95
C ASN A 71 -10.17 2.75 8.20
N ASP A 72 -10.62 3.99 8.36
CA ASP A 72 -11.50 4.42 9.46
C ASP A 72 -12.86 3.71 9.43
N LEU A 73 -13.43 3.52 8.23
CA LEU A 73 -14.77 2.95 8.06
C LEU A 73 -14.79 1.42 8.03
N SER A 74 -13.75 0.80 7.49
CA SER A 74 -13.73 -0.66 7.29
C SER A 74 -13.49 -1.39 8.61
N LYS A 75 -14.13 -2.54 8.81
CA LYS A 75 -13.84 -3.44 9.95
C LYS A 75 -13.06 -4.69 9.57
N SER A 76 -13.04 -5.03 8.28
CA SER A 76 -12.55 -6.30 7.76
C SER A 76 -11.43 -6.18 6.73
N ALA A 77 -11.11 -4.95 6.30
CA ALA A 77 -10.05 -4.70 5.32
C ALA A 77 -9.15 -3.56 5.78
N THR A 78 -7.89 -3.67 5.37
CA THR A 78 -6.85 -2.64 5.48
C THR A 78 -6.46 -2.21 4.07
N PHE A 79 -6.41 -0.91 3.86
CA PHE A 79 -6.00 -0.27 2.63
C PHE A 79 -4.65 0.39 2.87
N ASP A 80 -3.78 0.33 1.87
CA ASP A 80 -2.40 0.81 1.94
C ASP A 80 -1.98 1.28 0.53
N LEU A 81 -0.87 2.00 0.46
CA LEU A 81 -0.23 2.37 -0.79
C LEU A 81 0.20 1.11 -1.56
N ASN A 82 0.07 1.21 -2.87
CA ASN A 82 0.46 0.19 -3.85
C ASN A 82 0.78 0.87 -5.18
N GLN A 83 1.27 0.10 -6.15
CA GLN A 83 1.70 0.59 -7.47
C GLN A 83 0.64 1.35 -8.30
N PHE A 84 -0.63 1.39 -7.88
CA PHE A 84 -1.72 2.12 -8.56
C PHE A 84 -2.16 3.37 -7.78
N SER A 85 -1.42 3.77 -6.75
CA SER A 85 -1.88 4.81 -5.81
C SER A 85 -1.82 6.23 -6.38
N ASP A 86 -1.09 6.42 -7.47
CA ASP A 86 -1.00 7.67 -8.22
C ASP A 86 -1.84 7.67 -9.51
N TYR A 87 -2.64 6.63 -9.75
CA TYR A 87 -3.44 6.57 -10.98
C TYR A 87 -4.52 7.65 -11.00
N THR A 88 -4.58 8.35 -12.12
CA THR A 88 -5.69 9.26 -12.44
C THR A 88 -6.99 8.50 -12.67
N ASP A 89 -8.12 9.19 -12.63
CA ASP A 89 -9.43 8.59 -12.91
C ASP A 89 -9.48 7.96 -14.31
N GLU A 90 -8.82 8.59 -15.28
CA GLU A 90 -8.69 8.12 -16.66
C GLU A 90 -7.92 6.80 -16.73
N GLU A 91 -6.76 6.71 -16.06
CA GLU A 91 -5.97 5.49 -16.01
C GLU A 91 -6.68 4.37 -15.26
N MET A 92 -7.35 4.69 -14.15
CA MET A 92 -8.17 3.72 -13.42
C MET A 92 -9.27 3.13 -14.30
N LYS A 93 -9.91 3.92 -15.17
CA LYS A 93 -10.93 3.40 -16.12
C LYS A 93 -10.35 2.39 -17.10
N THR A 94 -9.06 2.46 -17.43
CA THR A 94 -8.42 1.50 -18.35
C THR A 94 -8.16 0.14 -17.71
N LEU A 95 -8.08 0.06 -16.37
CA LEU A 95 -7.86 -1.19 -15.64
C LEU A 95 -9.12 -2.08 -15.62
N PHE A 96 -10.29 -1.48 -15.64
CA PHE A 96 -11.55 -2.20 -15.75
C PHE A 96 -11.82 -2.37 -17.24
N GLY A 97 -11.64 -3.59 -17.75
CA GLY A 97 -11.69 -3.92 -19.18
C GLY A 97 -12.92 -3.37 -19.94
N VAL A 98 -12.90 -3.49 -21.26
CA VAL A 98 -13.90 -2.90 -22.17
C VAL A 98 -15.32 -3.14 -21.65
N LYS A 99 -16.01 -2.05 -21.25
CA LYS A 99 -17.47 -2.08 -21.11
C LYS A 99 -18.01 -2.24 -22.52
N ASP A 100 -18.36 -3.46 -22.90
CA ASP A 100 -19.06 -3.72 -24.15
C ASP A 100 -20.38 -2.93 -24.15
N GLU A 101 -20.42 -1.77 -24.83
CA GLU A 101 -21.66 -1.02 -25.10
C GLU A 101 -22.60 -1.78 -26.05
N LYS A 102 -22.27 -3.02 -26.43
CA LYS A 102 -23.01 -3.84 -27.40
C LYS A 102 -23.76 -5.01 -26.78
N LYS A 103 -24.64 -4.76 -25.80
CA LYS A 103 -25.84 -5.60 -25.59
C LYS A 103 -27.01 -4.75 -25.05
N LYS A 104 -27.50 -3.80 -25.85
CA LYS A 104 -28.90 -3.38 -25.69
C LYS A 104 -29.75 -4.45 -26.40
N PRO A 105 -30.55 -5.27 -25.70
CA PRO A 105 -31.48 -6.15 -26.39
C PRO A 105 -32.44 -5.27 -27.19
N GLN A 106 -32.50 -5.51 -28.50
CA GLN A 106 -33.61 -5.05 -29.31
C GLN A 106 -34.80 -5.91 -28.91
N ASN A 107 -35.65 -5.37 -28.03
CA ASN A 107 -37.03 -5.80 -27.88
C ASN A 107 -37.92 -4.66 -28.37
#